data_AF-A0AAW0W9A7-F1
#
_entry.id   AF-A0AAW0W9A7-F1
#
_cell.length_a   1.000
_cell.length_b   1.000
_cell.length_c   1.000
_cell.angle_alpha   90.00
_cell.angle_beta   90.00
_cell.angle_gamma   90.00
#
_symmetry.space_group_name_H-M   'P 1'
#
loop_
_entity.id
_entity.type
_entity.pdbx_description
1 polymer ?
#
loop_
_entity_poly.entity_id
_entity_poly.type
_entity_poly.pdbx_seq_one_letter_code
_entity_poly.pdbx_strand_id
1 'polypeptide(L)'
;MLINHIFETVTSKVSHKVAFKSLRINLGHIGSRRINLGHIGSCRINLGHIGSRRINLDHIGSRRINLGHIGSGRITLGHIGSRRINLGHIGSCRITLGHIGSRRINLDHIGSRRINLGHIGSGRINLGHIGSRRINLGHIGSCRINLGHIWSRRINLGHIGSCRITLGHIGSRRINLGHIGSRRINLGHIGLCRIKLGHIGSRQIILKSRRIIFGLHL
;
A
#
# COMPACT_ATOMS: atom_id res chain seq x y z
N MET A 1 11.80 38.66 6.50
CA MET A 1 11.66 37.56 5.52
C MET A 1 12.99 36.83 5.44
N LEU A 2 13.14 35.68 6.09
CA LEU A 2 14.27 34.78 5.86
C LEU A 2 13.78 33.34 6.02
N ILE A 3 13.88 32.61 4.92
CA ILE A 3 13.39 31.25 4.72
C ILE A 3 14.39 30.32 5.41
N ASN A 4 13.94 29.63 6.46
CA ASN A 4 14.69 28.53 7.07
C ASN A 4 14.76 27.35 6.09
N HIS A 5 15.82 27.34 5.28
CA HIS A 5 16.17 26.29 4.34
C HIS A 5 17.35 25.50 4.93
N ILE A 6 17.07 24.53 5.81
CA ILE A 6 18.11 23.55 6.21
C ILE A 6 18.11 22.44 5.15
N PHE A 7 19.00 22.59 4.18
CA PHE A 7 19.44 21.52 3.27
C PHE A 7 20.55 20.76 4.01
N GLU A 8 20.21 19.70 4.75
CA GLU A 8 21.22 18.73 5.18
C GLU A 8 21.13 17.49 4.31
N THR A 9 22.11 17.38 3.43
CA THR A 9 22.46 16.18 2.66
C THR A 9 22.87 15.08 3.63
N VAL A 10 21.91 14.27 4.10
CA VAL A 10 22.21 13.02 4.81
C VAL A 10 22.77 12.01 3.81
N THR A 11 24.06 12.15 3.50
CA THR A 11 24.85 11.11 2.83
C THR A 11 25.29 10.09 3.88
N SER A 12 24.97 8.84 3.58
CA SER A 12 25.39 7.60 4.23
C SER A 12 26.40 7.66 5.39
N LYS A 13 25.90 7.35 6.60
CA LYS A 13 26.52 6.68 7.76
C LYS A 13 26.35 7.47 9.06
N VAL A 14 25.14 7.43 9.62
CA VAL A 14 24.96 7.64 11.07
C VAL A 14 23.92 6.62 11.55
N SER A 15 24.40 5.55 12.19
CA SER A 15 23.58 4.60 12.95
C SER A 15 23.49 5.14 14.39
N HIS A 16 22.82 6.27 14.57
CA HIS A 16 22.38 6.71 15.90
C HIS A 16 20.86 6.89 15.85
N LYS A 17 20.16 6.34 16.86
CA LYS A 17 18.72 6.48 17.07
C LYS A 17 18.40 7.94 17.43
N VAL A 18 18.52 8.85 16.48
CA VAL A 18 18.12 10.25 16.66
C VAL A 18 16.65 10.36 16.28
N ALA A 19 15.79 10.70 17.25
CA ALA A 19 14.40 11.01 16.97
C ALA A 19 14.34 12.36 16.25
N PHE A 20 14.13 12.35 14.94
CA PHE A 20 14.03 13.59 14.15
C PHE A 20 12.62 14.18 14.30
N LYS A 21 12.54 15.33 14.98
CA LYS A 21 11.32 16.13 15.08
C LYS A 21 11.46 17.37 14.21
N SER A 22 10.86 17.33 13.02
CA SER A 22 10.88 18.45 12.08
C SER A 22 9.48 18.73 11.54
N LEU A 23 9.18 20.00 11.28
CA LEU A 23 7.89 20.38 10.67
C LEU A 23 7.72 19.71 9.29
N ARG A 24 8.78 19.59 8.50
CA ARG A 24 8.75 18.98 7.17
C ARG A 24 10.07 18.28 6.86
N ILE A 25 9.98 17.14 6.16
CA ILE A 25 11.10 16.43 5.55
C ILE A 25 10.80 16.32 4.06
N ASN A 26 11.68 16.88 3.22
CA ASN A 26 11.54 16.85 1.77
C ASN A 26 12.83 16.32 1.16
N LEU A 27 12.74 15.20 0.46
CA LEU A 27 13.82 14.64 -0.35
C LEU A 27 13.41 14.73 -1.82
N GLY A 28 13.98 15.67 -2.56
CA GLY A 28 13.59 16.00 -3.93
C GLY A 28 14.09 15.00 -4.96
N HIS A 29 15.37 15.05 -5.31
CA HIS A 29 16.03 14.13 -6.24
C HIS A 29 17.16 13.40 -5.52
N ILE A 30 17.03 12.07 -5.35
CA ILE A 30 18.04 11.28 -4.64
C ILE A 30 18.36 10.00 -5.41
N GLY A 31 19.63 9.85 -5.77
CA GLY A 31 20.24 8.57 -6.11
C GLY A 31 21.05 8.07 -4.92
N SER A 32 20.71 6.90 -4.36
CA SER A 32 21.49 6.35 -3.24
C SER A 32 21.42 4.83 -3.17
N ARG A 33 22.42 4.20 -2.55
CA ARG A 33 22.35 2.76 -2.32
C ARG A 33 21.24 2.39 -1.32
N ARG A 34 21.02 3.21 -0.30
CA ARG A 34 20.02 2.99 0.76
C ARG A 34 19.48 4.32 1.28
N ILE A 35 18.17 4.37 1.53
CA ILE A 35 17.50 5.43 2.27
C ILE A 35 16.78 4.80 3.45
N ASN A 36 17.11 5.22 4.66
CA ASN A 36 16.46 4.76 5.88
C ASN A 36 15.95 5.97 6.66
N LEU A 37 14.66 6.01 6.94
CA LEU A 37 14.01 6.97 7.82
C LEU A 37 13.43 6.21 9.00
N GLY A 38 13.85 6.55 10.21
CA GLY A 38 13.49 5.83 11.44
C GLY A 38 13.14 6.81 12.55
N HIS A 39 12.16 6.48 13.40
CA HIS A 39 11.82 7.27 14.60
C HIS A 39 11.55 8.75 14.32
N ILE A 40 10.68 9.02 13.35
CA ILE A 40 10.39 10.37 12.87
C ILE A 40 9.03 10.85 13.35
N GLY A 41 8.99 12.03 13.96
CA GLY A 41 7.77 12.80 14.19
C GLY A 41 7.75 14.05 13.31
N SER A 42 6.89 14.09 12.28
CA SER A 42 6.86 15.24 11.37
C SER A 42 5.46 15.61 10.90
N CYS A 43 5.19 16.89 10.62
CA CYS A 43 3.91 17.23 9.98
C CYS A 43 3.84 16.71 8.53
N ARG A 44 4.95 16.67 7.79
CA ARG A 44 4.95 16.19 6.40
C ARG A 44 6.27 15.53 6.03
N ILE A 45 6.18 14.38 5.37
CA ILE A 45 7.31 13.69 4.75
C ILE A 45 6.99 13.57 3.26
N ASN A 46 7.84 14.16 2.40
CA ASN A 46 7.74 14.04 0.96
C ASN A 46 9.04 13.48 0.39
N LEU A 47 8.90 12.40 -0.37
CA LEU A 47 9.95 11.72 -1.11
C LEU A 47 9.58 11.86 -2.59
N GLY A 48 10.31 12.69 -3.33
CA GLY A 48 10.01 13.08 -4.72
C GLY A 48 10.46 12.02 -5.73
N HIS A 49 11.55 12.32 -6.45
CA HIS A 49 12.21 11.44 -7.41
C HIS A 49 13.36 10.68 -6.74
N ILE A 50 13.17 9.38 -6.51
CA ILE A 50 14.14 8.55 -5.79
C ILE A 50 14.52 7.32 -6.60
N GLY A 51 15.82 7.18 -6.84
CA GLY A 51 16.45 5.94 -7.28
C GLY A 51 17.23 5.33 -6.12
N SER A 52 16.81 4.16 -5.63
CA SER A 52 17.57 3.50 -4.55
C SER A 52 17.47 1.98 -4.53
N ARG A 53 18.54 1.27 -4.14
CA ARG A 53 18.44 -0.19 -4.00
C ARG A 53 17.50 -0.59 -2.86
N ARG A 54 17.43 0.20 -1.78
CA ARG A 54 16.54 -0.06 -0.63
C ARG A 54 16.04 1.24 -0.02
N ILE A 55 14.74 1.30 0.23
CA ILE A 55 14.08 2.38 0.97
C ILE A 55 13.35 1.76 2.15
N ASN A 56 13.68 2.19 3.36
CA ASN A 56 13.01 1.77 4.59
C ASN A 56 12.49 2.98 5.35
N LEU A 57 11.22 2.94 5.72
CA LEU A 57 10.60 3.90 6.63
C LEU A 57 10.00 3.12 7.80
N ASP A 58 10.45 3.39 9.01
CA ASP A 58 10.00 2.67 10.20
C ASP A 58 9.81 3.61 11.39
N HIS A 59 8.87 3.28 12.28
CA HIS A 59 8.47 4.12 13.42
C HIS A 59 8.25 5.59 13.04
N ILE A 60 7.31 5.83 12.12
CA ILE A 60 6.99 7.17 11.62
C ILE A 60 5.61 7.62 12.10
N GLY A 61 5.58 8.75 12.79
CA GLY A 61 4.37 9.54 13.05
C GLY A 61 4.34 10.76 12.14
N SER A 62 3.38 10.84 11.20
CA SER A 62 3.26 12.05 10.38
C SER A 62 1.86 12.40 9.93
N ARG A 63 1.53 13.70 9.80
CA ARG A 63 0.23 14.09 9.27
C ARG A 63 0.05 13.68 7.80
N ARG A 64 1.12 13.74 7.00
CA ARG A 64 1.11 13.36 5.58
C ARG A 64 2.43 12.73 5.17
N ILE A 65 2.36 11.59 4.50
CA ILE A 65 3.50 10.92 3.89
C ILE A 65 3.20 10.79 2.40
N ASN A 66 4.05 11.37 1.55
CA ASN A 66 3.94 11.27 0.10
C ASN A 66 5.23 10.68 -0.47
N LEU A 67 5.06 9.61 -1.24
CA LEU A 67 6.10 8.97 -2.04
C LEU A 67 5.71 9.22 -3.51
N GLY A 68 6.49 10.03 -4.22
CA GLY A 68 6.24 10.47 -5.59
C GLY A 68 6.67 9.43 -6.62
N HIS A 69 7.78 9.70 -7.31
CA HIS A 69 8.36 8.83 -8.34
C HIS A 69 9.53 8.03 -7.76
N ILE A 70 9.32 6.73 -7.53
CA ILE A 70 10.31 5.89 -6.86
C ILE A 70 10.66 4.67 -7.69
N GLY A 71 11.92 4.57 -8.08
CA GLY A 71 12.55 3.35 -8.58
C GLY A 71 13.35 2.69 -7.47
N SER A 72 12.94 1.50 -7.02
CA SER A 72 13.71 0.82 -5.96
C SER A 72 13.75 -0.69 -6.00
N GLY A 73 14.89 -1.28 -5.63
CA GLY A 73 14.97 -2.72 -5.43
C GLY A 73 14.00 -3.23 -4.35
N ARG A 74 13.87 -2.52 -3.22
CA ARG A 74 12.95 -2.87 -2.13
C ARG A 74 12.44 -1.63 -1.41
N ILE A 75 11.15 -1.58 -1.14
CA ILE A 75 10.51 -0.54 -0.34
C ILE A 75 9.80 -1.20 0.84
N THR A 76 10.11 -0.73 2.03
CA THR A 76 9.51 -1.20 3.28
C THR A 76 9.00 -0.02 4.08
N LEU A 77 7.71 -0.06 4.40
CA LEU A 77 7.04 0.82 5.35
C LEU A 77 6.67 -0.06 6.56
N GLY A 78 7.31 0.16 7.70
CA GLY A 78 7.12 -0.61 8.93
C GLY A 78 5.95 -0.09 9.76
N HIS A 79 6.25 0.42 10.95
CA HIS A 79 5.27 1.02 11.87
C HIS A 79 5.00 2.49 11.48
N ILE A 80 3.86 2.75 10.86
CA ILE A 80 3.49 4.09 10.39
C ILE A 80 2.12 4.52 10.93
N GLY A 81 2.09 5.64 11.64
CA GLY A 81 0.89 6.37 11.99
C GLY A 81 0.76 7.63 11.15
N SER A 82 -0.32 7.76 10.37
CA SER A 82 -0.55 8.97 9.57
C SER A 82 -2.00 9.40 9.42
N ARG A 83 -2.26 10.64 8.99
CA ARG A 83 -3.60 10.99 8.47
C ARG A 83 -3.74 10.62 7.00
N ARG A 84 -2.68 10.73 6.21
CA ARG A 84 -2.70 10.45 4.76
C ARG A 84 -1.37 9.87 4.33
N ILE A 85 -1.44 8.74 3.64
CA ILE A 85 -0.29 8.11 2.98
C ILE A 85 -0.62 8.06 1.49
N ASN A 86 0.23 8.65 0.66
CA ASN A 86 0.13 8.58 -0.78
C ASN A 86 1.38 7.96 -1.39
N LEU A 87 1.19 6.96 -2.23
CA LEU A 87 2.23 6.34 -3.05
C LEU A 87 1.83 6.56 -4.51
N GLY A 88 2.55 7.45 -5.20
CA GLY A 88 2.32 7.81 -6.58
C GLY A 88 2.83 6.75 -7.55
N HIS A 89 3.91 7.05 -8.24
CA HIS A 89 4.51 6.20 -9.28
C HIS A 89 5.68 5.39 -8.71
N ILE A 90 5.46 4.11 -8.46
CA ILE A 90 6.47 3.26 -7.82
C ILE A 90 6.77 2.04 -8.70
N GLY A 91 8.04 1.92 -9.09
CA GLY A 91 8.60 0.70 -9.67
C GLY A 91 9.49 0.00 -8.64
N SER A 92 9.16 -1.24 -8.25
CA SER A 92 10.01 -1.98 -7.32
C SER A 92 10.05 -3.50 -7.50
N CYS A 93 11.09 -4.19 -7.05
CA CYS A 93 11.02 -5.66 -6.97
C CYS A 93 10.16 -6.12 -5.79
N ARG A 94 10.09 -5.37 -4.70
CA ARG A 94 9.30 -5.75 -3.52
C ARG A 94 8.83 -4.51 -2.78
N ILE A 95 7.53 -4.47 -2.50
CA ILE A 95 6.91 -3.46 -1.65
C ILE A 95 6.30 -4.18 -0.46
N THR A 96 6.57 -3.69 0.74
CA THR A 96 6.02 -4.23 1.99
C THR A 96 5.54 -3.08 2.86
N LEU A 97 4.26 -3.13 3.22
CA LEU A 97 3.61 -2.24 4.16
C LEU A 97 3.23 -3.10 5.37
N GLY A 98 3.83 -2.80 6.53
CA GLY A 98 3.74 -3.59 7.76
C GLY A 98 2.53 -3.19 8.60
N HIS A 99 2.77 -2.50 9.72
CA HIS A 99 1.75 -2.01 10.64
C HIS A 99 1.42 -0.56 10.35
N ILE A 100 0.26 -0.30 9.74
CA ILE A 100 -0.11 1.03 9.26
C ILE A 100 -1.47 1.44 9.79
N GLY A 101 -1.48 2.53 10.54
CA GLY A 101 -2.69 3.25 10.92
C GLY A 101 -2.82 4.53 10.12
N SER A 102 -3.86 4.66 9.28
CA SER A 102 -4.08 5.92 8.56
C SER A 102 -5.52 6.25 8.26
N ARG A 103 -5.93 7.53 8.25
CA ARG A 103 -7.29 7.88 7.80
C ARG A 103 -7.50 7.60 6.30
N ARG A 104 -6.46 7.77 5.47
CA ARG A 104 -6.49 7.50 4.03
C ARG A 104 -5.17 6.93 3.54
N ILE A 105 -5.26 5.90 2.72
CA ILE A 105 -4.12 5.28 2.03
C ILE A 105 -4.45 5.22 0.54
N ASN A 106 -3.61 5.83 -0.28
CA ASN A 106 -3.73 5.82 -1.73
C ASN A 106 -2.44 5.23 -2.32
N LEU A 107 -2.60 4.25 -3.20
CA LEU A 107 -1.53 3.71 -4.04
C LEU A 107 -1.99 3.87 -5.49
N ASP A 108 -1.34 4.72 -6.26
CA ASP A 108 -1.82 5.14 -7.58
C ASP A 108 -1.26 4.23 -8.70
N HIS A 109 0.02 4.39 -9.08
CA HIS A 109 0.65 3.64 -10.16
C HIS A 109 1.80 2.78 -9.63
N ILE A 110 1.52 1.52 -9.33
CA ILE A 110 2.48 0.61 -8.70
C ILE A 110 2.81 -0.57 -9.59
N GLY A 111 4.06 -0.67 -10.01
CA GLY A 111 4.64 -1.85 -10.66
C GLY A 111 5.57 -2.59 -9.72
N SER A 112 5.26 -3.85 -9.38
CA SER A 112 6.17 -4.64 -8.54
C SER A 112 6.18 -6.14 -8.81
N ARG A 113 7.25 -6.87 -8.46
CA ARG A 113 7.17 -8.35 -8.47
C ARG A 113 6.33 -8.86 -7.30
N ARG A 114 6.38 -8.21 -6.14
CA ARG A 114 5.65 -8.62 -4.93
C ARG A 114 5.18 -7.40 -4.14
N ILE A 115 3.90 -7.42 -3.75
CA ILE A 115 3.30 -6.41 -2.88
C ILE A 115 2.69 -7.15 -1.69
N ASN A 116 3.13 -6.80 -0.49
CA ASN A 116 2.59 -7.34 0.75
C ASN A 116 2.06 -6.20 1.62
N LEU A 117 0.78 -6.23 1.94
CA LEU A 117 0.16 -5.40 2.97
C LEU A 117 -0.09 -6.30 4.19
N GLY A 118 0.51 -5.97 5.33
CA GLY A 118 0.40 -6.72 6.58
C GLY A 118 -0.86 -6.33 7.36
N HIS A 119 -0.68 -5.57 8.42
CA HIS A 119 -1.74 -5.08 9.31
C HIS A 119 -2.05 -3.62 8.99
N ILE A 120 -3.18 -3.38 8.33
CA ILE A 120 -3.60 -2.02 7.94
C ILE A 120 -4.95 -1.68 8.55
N GLY A 121 -4.96 -0.64 9.39
CA GLY A 121 -6.17 0.01 9.86
C GLY A 121 -6.37 1.34 9.13
N SER A 122 -7.47 1.49 8.38
CA SER A 122 -7.72 2.74 7.68
C SER A 122 -9.16 3.17 7.48
N GLY A 123 -9.42 4.48 7.48
CA GLY A 123 -10.73 5.00 7.09
C GLY A 123 -11.07 4.71 5.62
N ARG A 124 -10.08 4.80 4.71
CA ARG A 124 -10.24 4.51 3.27
C ARG A 124 -8.93 4.01 2.67
N ILE A 125 -9.02 2.94 1.88
CA ILE A 125 -7.91 2.40 1.10
C ILE A 125 -8.29 2.43 -0.37
N ASN A 126 -7.50 3.12 -1.19
CA ASN A 126 -7.65 3.16 -2.63
C ASN A 126 -6.38 2.61 -3.29
N LEU A 127 -6.54 1.55 -4.08
CA LEU A 127 -5.51 1.03 -4.96
C LEU A 127 -5.95 1.33 -6.40
N GLY A 128 -5.20 2.15 -7.13
CA GLY A 128 -5.49 2.55 -8.50
C GLY A 128 -5.05 1.50 -9.51
N HIS A 129 -3.96 1.76 -10.21
CA HIS A 129 -3.34 0.89 -11.22
C HIS A 129 -2.17 0.11 -10.61
N ILE A 130 -2.40 -1.17 -10.32
CA ILE A 130 -1.39 -2.05 -9.73
C ILE A 130 -1.08 -3.22 -10.65
N GLY A 131 0.18 -3.30 -11.09
CA GLY A 131 0.74 -4.46 -11.78
C GLY A 131 1.67 -5.24 -10.87
N SER A 132 1.37 -6.51 -10.59
CA SER A 132 2.28 -7.36 -9.83
C SER A 132 2.31 -8.83 -10.22
N ARG A 133 3.33 -9.60 -9.82
CA ARG A 133 3.25 -11.07 -9.91
C ARG A 133 2.48 -11.66 -8.73
N ARG A 134 2.58 -11.05 -7.54
CA ARG A 134 1.90 -11.49 -6.32
C ARG A 134 1.47 -10.30 -5.49
N ILE A 135 0.22 -10.31 -5.05
CA ILE A 135 -0.34 -9.35 -4.11
C ILE A 135 -0.89 -10.13 -2.93
N ASN A 136 -0.42 -9.81 -1.73
CA ASN A 136 -0.91 -10.39 -0.49
C ASN A 136 -1.42 -9.26 0.40
N LEU A 137 -2.70 -9.35 0.76
CA LEU A 137 -3.32 -8.50 1.77
C LEU A 137 -3.56 -9.39 3.00
N GLY A 138 -2.92 -9.07 4.12
CA GLY A 138 -2.99 -9.82 5.37
C GLY A 138 -4.25 -9.48 6.15
N HIS A 139 -4.11 -8.63 7.17
CA HIS A 139 -5.19 -8.16 8.03
C HIS A 139 -5.50 -6.69 7.70
N ILE A 140 -6.64 -6.46 7.06
CA ILE A 140 -7.06 -5.12 6.66
C ILE A 140 -8.41 -4.80 7.28
N GLY A 141 -8.43 -3.78 8.13
CA GLY A 141 -9.66 -3.17 8.64
C GLY A 141 -9.86 -1.81 7.97
N SER A 142 -10.95 -1.62 7.23
CA SER A 142 -11.24 -0.31 6.67
C SER A 142 -12.70 -0.01 6.41
N CYS A 143 -13.16 1.24 6.63
CA CYS A 143 -14.55 1.59 6.27
C CYS A 143 -14.82 1.43 4.76
N ARG A 144 -13.84 1.71 3.89
CA ARG A 144 -13.98 1.55 2.43
C ARG A 144 -12.69 1.09 1.79
N ILE A 145 -12.78 0.06 0.97
CA ILE A 145 -11.68 -0.44 0.14
C ILE A 145 -12.11 -0.33 -1.31
N ASN A 146 -11.33 0.38 -2.13
CA ASN A 146 -11.52 0.47 -3.56
C ASN A 146 -10.28 -0.04 -4.29
N LEU A 147 -10.46 -1.08 -5.09
CA LEU A 147 -9.44 -1.63 -5.97
C LEU A 147 -9.85 -1.31 -7.40
N GLY A 148 -9.09 -0.45 -8.08
CA GLY A 148 -9.36 0.01 -9.44
C GLY A 148 -8.95 -1.03 -10.48
N HIS A 149 -7.78 -0.85 -11.09
CA HIS A 149 -7.22 -1.73 -12.12
C HIS A 149 -6.06 -2.53 -11.54
N ILE A 150 -6.29 -3.81 -11.24
CA ILE A 150 -5.25 -4.67 -10.68
C ILE A 150 -4.98 -5.83 -11.63
N TRP A 151 -3.73 -5.95 -12.06
CA TRP A 151 -3.23 -7.12 -12.76
C TRP A 151 -2.26 -7.89 -11.87
N SER A 152 -2.57 -9.14 -11.54
CA SER A 152 -1.62 -9.98 -10.82
C SER A 152 -1.76 -11.47 -11.11
N ARG A 153 -0.66 -12.22 -11.20
CA ARG A 153 -0.75 -13.69 -11.35
C ARG A 153 -1.43 -14.35 -10.15
N ARG A 154 -1.25 -13.81 -8.94
CA ARG A 154 -1.89 -14.31 -7.71
C ARG A 154 -2.28 -13.15 -6.81
N ILE A 155 -3.51 -13.18 -6.31
CA ILE A 155 -4.02 -12.27 -5.29
C ILE A 155 -4.48 -13.12 -4.11
N ASN A 156 -3.93 -12.85 -2.93
CA ASN A 156 -4.36 -13.46 -1.68
C ASN A 156 -4.90 -12.37 -0.77
N LEU A 157 -6.14 -12.52 -0.34
CA LEU A 157 -6.79 -11.69 0.66
C LEU A 157 -6.99 -12.54 1.91
N GLY A 158 -6.35 -12.19 3.02
CA GLY A 158 -6.39 -12.93 4.28
C GLY A 158 -7.65 -12.61 5.09
N HIS A 159 -7.54 -11.69 6.03
CA HIS A 159 -8.65 -11.19 6.86
C HIS A 159 -8.96 -9.75 6.48
N ILE A 160 -10.10 -9.53 5.82
CA ILE A 160 -10.53 -8.20 5.41
C ILE A 160 -11.87 -7.87 6.05
N GLY A 161 -11.89 -6.84 6.89
CA GLY A 161 -13.10 -6.25 7.45
C GLY A 161 -13.38 -4.89 6.82
N SER A 162 -14.55 -4.72 6.22
CA SER A 162 -14.96 -3.43 5.67
C SER A 162 -16.45 -3.14 5.73
N CYS A 163 -16.85 -1.87 5.58
CA CYS A 163 -18.26 -1.58 5.29
C CYS A 163 -18.56 -1.71 3.80
N ARG A 164 -17.58 -1.43 2.93
CA ARG A 164 -17.74 -1.50 1.48
C ARG A 164 -16.43 -1.87 0.80
N ILE A 165 -16.49 -2.91 -0.02
CA ILE A 165 -15.41 -3.32 -0.90
C ILE A 165 -15.88 -3.15 -2.35
N THR A 166 -15.12 -2.40 -3.14
CA THR A 166 -15.34 -2.26 -4.58
C THR A 166 -14.12 -2.78 -5.31
N LEU A 167 -14.33 -3.74 -6.21
CA LEU A 167 -13.34 -4.24 -7.15
C LEU A 167 -13.76 -3.80 -8.55
N GLY A 168 -12.93 -3.01 -9.23
CA GLY A 168 -13.18 -2.49 -10.59
C GLY A 168 -12.83 -3.52 -11.66
N HIS A 169 -11.60 -3.47 -12.16
CA HIS A 169 -11.06 -4.38 -13.16
C HIS A 169 -9.91 -5.19 -12.55
N ILE A 170 -10.19 -6.45 -12.21
CA ILE A 170 -9.20 -7.35 -11.62
C ILE A 170 -8.89 -8.47 -12.61
N GLY A 171 -7.67 -8.45 -13.13
CA GLY A 171 -7.14 -9.57 -13.90
C GLY A 171 -6.19 -10.40 -13.05
N SER A 172 -6.57 -11.64 -12.75
CA SER A 172 -5.68 -12.58 -12.08
C SER A 172 -5.82 -13.99 -12.61
N ARG A 173 -4.83 -14.86 -12.38
CA ARG A 173 -4.97 -16.31 -12.63
C ARG A 173 -5.58 -17.03 -11.42
N ARG A 174 -5.29 -16.54 -10.22
CA ARG A 174 -5.75 -17.14 -8.96
C ARG A 174 -6.04 -16.04 -7.93
N ILE A 175 -7.26 -16.06 -7.40
CA ILE A 175 -7.67 -15.22 -6.28
C ILE A 175 -8.05 -16.14 -5.13
N ASN A 176 -7.36 -15.98 -4.00
CA ASN A 176 -7.71 -16.66 -2.76
C ASN A 176 -8.28 -15.64 -1.79
N LEU A 177 -9.51 -15.86 -1.36
CA LEU A 177 -10.20 -15.06 -0.37
C LEU A 177 -10.28 -15.89 0.92
N GLY A 178 -9.71 -15.41 2.02
CA GLY A 178 -9.77 -16.04 3.32
C GLY A 178 -11.06 -15.68 4.05
N HIS A 179 -10.97 -14.82 5.06
CA HIS A 179 -12.09 -14.29 5.80
C HIS A 179 -12.40 -12.86 5.35
N ILE A 180 -13.55 -12.66 4.70
CA ILE A 180 -13.99 -11.34 4.25
C ILE A 180 -15.32 -11.01 4.89
N GLY A 181 -15.32 -10.00 5.77
CA GLY A 181 -16.51 -9.40 6.32
C GLY A 181 -16.78 -8.07 5.65
N SER A 182 -17.90 -7.94 4.93
CA SER A 182 -18.32 -6.64 4.40
C SER A 182 -19.82 -6.45 4.33
N ARG A 183 -20.33 -5.24 4.62
CA ARG A 183 -21.76 -4.98 4.39
C ARG A 183 -22.13 -5.02 2.91
N ARG A 184 -21.25 -4.50 2.04
CA ARG A 184 -21.44 -4.53 0.58
C ARG A 184 -20.16 -4.89 -0.16
N ILE A 185 -20.27 -5.77 -1.13
CA ILE A 185 -19.19 -6.15 -2.04
C ILE A 185 -19.65 -5.90 -3.47
N ASN A 186 -18.98 -5.00 -4.18
CA ASN A 186 -19.25 -4.72 -5.58
C ASN A 186 -18.09 -5.26 -6.42
N LEU A 187 -18.40 -6.20 -7.31
CA LEU A 187 -17.45 -6.82 -8.22
C LEU A 187 -17.76 -6.37 -9.64
N GLY A 188 -16.85 -5.60 -10.22
CA GLY A 188 -16.85 -5.21 -11.62
C GLY A 188 -16.38 -6.36 -12.52
N HIS A 189 -15.43 -6.07 -13.40
CA HIS A 189 -14.87 -7.06 -14.31
C HIS A 189 -13.74 -7.83 -13.65
N ILE A 190 -13.96 -9.13 -13.44
CA ILE A 190 -12.95 -10.06 -12.96
C ILE A 190 -12.64 -11.03 -14.09
N GLY A 191 -11.43 -10.94 -14.66
CA GLY A 191 -10.95 -11.81 -15.75
C GLY A 191 -10.56 -13.21 -15.28
N LEU A 192 -10.03 -14.06 -16.17
CA LEU A 192 -9.63 -15.48 -16.01
C LEU A 192 -9.10 -15.95 -14.62
N CYS A 193 -9.95 -16.01 -13.61
CA CYS A 193 -9.56 -16.33 -12.24
C CYS A 193 -10.10 -17.70 -11.81
N ARG A 194 -9.24 -18.57 -11.27
CA ARG A 194 -9.69 -19.55 -10.27
C ARG A 194 -9.88 -18.81 -8.95
N ILE A 195 -11.11 -18.78 -8.43
CA ILE A 195 -11.43 -18.14 -7.16
C ILE A 195 -11.62 -19.22 -6.10
N LYS A 196 -10.77 -19.21 -5.06
CA LYS A 196 -10.96 -19.99 -3.84
C LYS A 196 -11.57 -19.08 -2.78
N LEU A 197 -12.71 -19.49 -2.25
CA LEU A 197 -13.41 -18.79 -1.18
C LEU A 197 -13.19 -19.51 0.15
N GLY A 198 -12.87 -18.75 1.19
CA GLY A 198 -13.08 -19.12 2.58
C GLY A 198 -14.39 -18.50 3.07
N HIS A 199 -14.40 -18.01 4.29
CA HIS A 199 -15.59 -17.44 4.90
C HIS A 199 -15.88 -16.01 4.41
N ILE A 200 -16.95 -15.83 3.63
CA ILE A 200 -17.42 -14.51 3.19
C ILE A 200 -18.74 -14.18 3.91
N GLY A 201 -18.67 -13.22 4.83
CA GLY A 201 -19.84 -12.64 5.47
C GLY A 201 -20.21 -11.33 4.78
N SER A 202 -21.33 -11.30 4.04
CA SER A 202 -21.82 -10.04 3.48
C SER A 202 -23.32 -9.95 3.37
N ARG A 203 -23.86 -8.72 3.51
CA ARG A 203 -25.30 -8.46 3.33
C ARG A 203 -25.69 -8.33 1.86
N GLN A 204 -24.75 -7.94 1.00
CA GLN A 204 -25.01 -7.74 -0.42
C GLN A 204 -23.74 -7.97 -1.25
N ILE A 205 -23.85 -8.80 -2.29
CA ILE A 205 -22.82 -9.02 -3.31
C ILE A 205 -23.43 -8.64 -4.67
N ILE A 206 -22.77 -7.73 -5.39
CA ILE A 206 -23.18 -7.30 -6.73
C ILE A 206 -22.12 -7.74 -7.73
N LEU A 207 -22.53 -8.47 -8.77
CA LEU A 207 -21.66 -8.98 -9.82
C LEU A 207 -22.00 -8.32 -11.16
N LYS A 208 -20.99 -7.81 -11.87
CA LYS A 208 -21.12 -7.37 -13.28
C LYS A 208 -20.29 -8.22 -14.27
N SER A 209 -19.58 -9.25 -13.78
CA SER A 209 -18.68 -10.07 -14.62
C SER A 209 -19.42 -11.23 -15.31
N ARG A 210 -19.03 -11.54 -16.56
CA ARG A 210 -19.70 -12.57 -17.40
C ARG A 210 -19.25 -14.02 -17.14
N ARG A 211 -18.14 -14.28 -16.43
CA ARG A 211 -17.68 -15.64 -16.06
C ARG A 211 -16.88 -15.63 -14.76
N ILE A 212 -17.42 -16.20 -13.69
CA ILE A 212 -16.71 -16.49 -12.43
C ILE A 212 -16.87 -17.98 -12.13
N ILE A 213 -15.76 -18.71 -12.02
CA ILE A 213 -15.78 -20.12 -11.62
C ILE A 213 -15.43 -20.17 -10.12
N PHE A 214 -16.42 -20.48 -9.29
CA PHE A 214 -16.24 -20.70 -7.85
C PHE A 214 -15.77 -22.13 -7.60
N GLY A 215 -14.65 -22.29 -6.91
CA GLY A 215 -14.31 -23.57 -6.29
C GLY A 215 -14.79 -23.56 -4.85
N LEU A 216 -15.94 -24.19 -4.56
CA LEU A 216 -16.34 -24.51 -3.19
C LEU A 216 -15.49 -25.70 -2.70
N HIS A 217 -15.04 -25.63 -1.46
CA HIS A 217 -14.71 -26.82 -0.68
C HIS A 217 -15.69 -26.82 0.48
N LEU A 218 -16.55 -27.84 0.55
CA LEU A 218 -17.41 -28.14 1.69
C LEU A 218 -16.55 -28.32 2.95
#